data_AF-A0A7Z0M7K9-F1
#
_entry.id   AF-A0A7Z0M7K9-F1
#
_cell.length_a   1.000
_cell.length_b   1.000
_cell.length_c   1.000
_cell.angle_alpha   90.00
_cell.angle_beta   90.00
_cell.angle_gamma   90.00
#
_symmetry.space_group_name_H-M   'P 1'
#
loop_
_entity.id
_entity.type
_entity.pdbx_description
1 polymer ?
#
loop_
_entity_poly.entity_id
_entity_poly.type
_entity_poly.pdbx_seq_one_letter_code
_entity_poly.pdbx_strand_id
1 'polypeptide(L)'
;MEKKPVFLYVLLGLSALSVLLTIYSLVQLPSVLESFTSYLDNEQVAQQVGGVEVIRLQIAASKWTMTPLSLGMTALNFILFGTSAFFLFFKKDVVKATYAYLAMRVAALVSTMVSLMISNQLVRSMIKNRDLMNSLLSNNKYTALAFVAIFLILSAIAYFGLRRYQKSVEEAALDSEVF
;
A
#
# COMPACT_ATOMS: atom_id res chain seq x y z
N MET A 1 34.87 8.62 -2.07
CA MET A 1 33.58 9.33 -1.92
C MET A 1 32.52 8.31 -1.54
N GLU A 2 31.86 8.44 -0.37
CA GLU A 2 30.79 7.52 0.02
C GLU A 2 29.67 7.49 -1.04
N LYS A 3 29.34 6.28 -1.54
CA LYS A 3 28.23 6.13 -2.49
C LYS A 3 26.92 6.41 -1.77
N LYS A 4 26.25 7.51 -2.14
CA LYS A 4 24.93 7.84 -1.59
C LYS A 4 23.92 6.71 -1.88
N PRO A 5 23.04 6.35 -0.92
CA PRO A 5 22.04 5.30 -1.11
C PRO A 5 20.86 5.78 -1.97
N VAL A 6 21.12 6.18 -3.22
CA VAL A 6 20.14 6.76 -4.16
C VAL A 6 18.91 5.87 -4.33
N PHE A 7 19.11 4.55 -4.38
CA PHE A 7 18.01 3.59 -4.49
C PHE A 7 16.97 3.77 -3.37
N LEU A 8 17.40 3.97 -2.12
CA LEU A 8 16.50 4.05 -0.99
C LEU A 8 15.76 5.40 -0.95
N TYR A 9 16.41 6.50 -1.37
CA TYR A 9 15.73 7.78 -1.52
C TYR A 9 14.60 7.73 -2.55
N VAL A 10 14.83 7.10 -3.70
CA VAL A 10 13.79 6.93 -4.73
C VAL A 10 12.65 6.06 -4.20
N LEU A 11 12.97 4.93 -3.57
CA LEU A 11 11.97 4.01 -3.03
C LEU A 11 11.12 4.65 -1.92
N LEU A 12 11.73 5.43 -1.03
CA LEU A 12 11.00 6.17 0.00
C LEU A 12 10.20 7.34 -0.57
N GLY A 13 10.70 8.02 -1.60
CA GLY A 13 9.94 9.06 -2.31
C GLY A 13 8.67 8.51 -2.95
N LEU A 14 8.76 7.37 -3.63
CA LEU A 14 7.59 6.67 -4.18
C LEU A 14 6.62 6.22 -3.09
N SER A 15 7.15 5.75 -1.95
CA SER A 15 6.33 5.31 -0.82
C SER A 15 5.64 6.49 -0.12
N ALA A 16 6.27 7.66 -0.09
CA ALA A 16 5.69 8.88 0.45
C ALA A 16 4.43 9.30 -0.31
N LEU A 17 4.42 9.16 -1.65
CA LEU A 17 3.21 9.40 -2.45
C LEU A 17 2.06 8.49 -2.02
N SER A 18 2.34 7.20 -1.82
CA SER A 18 1.32 6.25 -1.34
C SER A 18 0.82 6.62 0.06
N VAL A 19 1.71 7.03 0.98
CA VAL A 19 1.33 7.45 2.34
C VAL A 19 0.42 8.69 2.28
N LEU A 20 0.77 9.69 1.46
CA LEU A 20 -0.02 10.91 1.30
C LEU A 20 -1.42 10.60 0.73
N LEU A 21 -1.51 9.75 -0.29
CA LEU A 21 -2.79 9.33 -0.85
C LEU A 21 -3.66 8.59 0.17
N THR A 22 -3.05 7.75 1.02
CA THR A 22 -3.78 7.06 2.10
C THR A 22 -4.27 8.03 3.17
N ILE A 23 -3.46 9.04 3.55
CA ILE A 23 -3.91 10.06 4.50
C ILE A 23 -5.08 10.84 3.91
N TYR A 24 -4.95 11.28 2.65
CA TYR A 24 -5.99 12.02 1.95
C TYR A 24 -7.29 11.22 1.87
N SER A 25 -7.23 9.94 1.50
CA SER A 25 -8.43 9.09 1.41
C SER A 25 -9.11 8.88 2.76
N LEU A 26 -8.34 8.73 3.83
CA LEU A 26 -8.89 8.62 5.19
C LEU A 26 -9.57 9.91 5.65
N VAL A 27 -9.00 11.08 5.32
CA VAL A 27 -9.61 12.38 5.63
C VAL A 27 -10.93 12.57 4.88
N GLN A 28 -11.00 12.14 3.62
CA GLN A 28 -12.23 12.26 2.82
C GLN A 28 -13.29 11.21 3.14
N LEU A 29 -12.91 10.10 3.78
CA LEU A 29 -13.77 8.93 3.97
C LEU A 29 -15.15 9.23 4.59
N PRO A 30 -15.30 10.12 5.60
CA PRO A 30 -16.61 10.47 6.14
C PRO A 30 -17.53 11.12 5.09
N SER A 31 -17.02 12.09 4.33
CA SER A 31 -17.78 12.78 3.28
C SER A 31 -18.18 11.85 2.13
N VAL A 32 -17.31 10.90 1.80
CA VAL A 32 -17.58 9.87 0.78
C VAL A 32 -18.69 8.93 1.25
N LEU A 33 -18.66 8.51 2.51
CA LEU A 33 -19.70 7.67 3.11
C LEU A 33 -21.06 8.36 3.13
N GLU A 34 -21.11 9.65 3.51
CA GLU A 34 -22.34 10.45 3.48
C GLU A 34 -22.90 10.56 2.05
N SER A 35 -22.02 10.86 1.08
CA SER A 35 -22.40 10.96 -0.33
C SER A 35 -23.00 9.66 -0.86
N PHE A 36 -22.32 8.52 -0.66
CA PHE A 36 -22.85 7.23 -1.09
C PHE A 36 -24.14 6.84 -0.37
N THR A 37 -24.29 7.21 0.90
CA THR A 37 -25.53 6.96 1.64
C THR A 37 -26.67 7.77 1.05
N SER A 38 -26.46 9.05 0.74
CA SER A 38 -27.47 9.91 0.11
C SER A 38 -27.90 9.41 -1.28
N TYR A 39 -27.01 8.74 -2.01
CA TYR A 39 -27.36 8.16 -3.32
C TYR A 39 -28.34 6.99 -3.22
N LEU A 40 -28.49 6.36 -2.04
CA LEU A 40 -29.51 5.34 -1.84
C LEU A 40 -30.93 5.92 -1.82
N ASP A 41 -31.07 7.21 -1.49
CA ASP A 41 -32.36 7.89 -1.40
C ASP A 41 -32.83 8.41 -2.77
N ASN A 42 -31.98 8.38 -3.79
CA ASN A 42 -32.29 8.82 -5.15
C ASN A 42 -32.06 7.70 -6.17
N GLU A 43 -33.14 7.07 -6.63
CA GLU A 43 -33.10 5.91 -7.51
C GLU A 43 -32.48 6.21 -8.89
N GLN A 44 -32.65 7.43 -9.43
CA GLN A 44 -32.01 7.84 -10.68
C GLN A 44 -30.49 7.93 -10.52
N VAL A 45 -30.02 8.53 -9.43
CA VAL A 45 -28.58 8.58 -9.12
C VAL A 45 -28.07 7.17 -8.90
N ALA A 46 -28.77 6.34 -8.13
CA ALA A 46 -28.38 4.96 -7.88
C ALA A 46 -28.17 4.14 -9.15
N GLN A 47 -29.04 4.29 -10.16
CA GLN A 47 -28.88 3.64 -11.45
C GLN A 47 -27.68 4.17 -12.25
N GLN A 48 -27.36 5.46 -12.16
CA GLN A 48 -26.19 6.06 -12.81
C GLN A 48 -24.86 5.57 -12.22
N VAL A 49 -24.82 5.23 -10.92
CA VAL A 49 -23.59 4.76 -10.25
C VAL A 49 -23.42 3.23 -10.26
N GLY A 50 -24.17 2.52 -11.11
CA GLY A 50 -24.06 1.06 -11.26
C GLY A 50 -25.06 0.26 -10.41
N GLY A 51 -26.05 0.93 -9.82
CA GLY A 51 -27.15 0.32 -9.08
C GLY A 51 -26.96 0.30 -7.56
N VAL A 52 -28.06 0.04 -6.85
CA VAL A 52 -28.13 0.01 -5.39
C VAL A 52 -27.14 -1.01 -4.77
N GLU A 53 -26.94 -2.15 -5.43
CA GLU A 53 -26.01 -3.19 -4.96
C GLU A 53 -24.55 -2.70 -4.96
N VAL A 54 -24.16 -1.95 -5.99
CA VAL A 54 -22.80 -1.38 -6.11
C VAL A 54 -22.59 -0.29 -5.06
N ILE A 55 -23.58 0.58 -4.84
CA ILE A 55 -23.48 1.61 -3.79
C ILE A 55 -23.35 0.97 -2.40
N ARG A 56 -24.15 -0.05 -2.10
CA ARG A 56 -24.04 -0.79 -0.83
C ARG A 56 -22.68 -1.45 -0.67
N LEU A 57 -22.13 -2.02 -1.74
CA LEU A 57 -20.78 -2.57 -1.75
C LEU A 57 -19.72 -1.50 -1.44
N GLN A 58 -19.83 -0.30 -2.03
CA GLN A 58 -18.90 0.81 -1.77
C GLN A 58 -18.99 1.32 -0.33
N ILE A 59 -20.21 1.42 0.24
CA ILE A 59 -20.42 1.77 1.65
C ILE A 59 -19.78 0.71 2.55
N ALA A 60 -19.99 -0.57 2.25
CA ALA A 60 -19.42 -1.66 3.03
C ALA A 60 -17.88 -1.67 2.98
N ALA A 61 -17.28 -1.47 1.81
CA ALA A 61 -15.83 -1.35 1.65
C ALA A 61 -15.26 -0.13 2.40
N SER A 62 -15.96 1.00 2.36
CA SER A 62 -15.58 2.21 3.10
C SER A 62 -15.67 2.00 4.61
N LYS A 63 -16.72 1.35 5.11
CA LYS A 63 -16.85 0.97 6.52
C LYS A 63 -15.75 0.00 6.96
N TRP A 64 -15.39 -0.97 6.12
CA TRP A 64 -14.26 -1.87 6.39
C TRP A 64 -12.96 -1.09 6.61
N THR A 65 -12.72 -0.04 5.82
CA THR A 65 -11.52 0.81 5.94
C THR A 65 -11.41 1.46 7.34
N MET A 66 -12.55 1.73 7.99
CA MET A 66 -12.64 2.29 9.35
C MET A 66 -12.55 1.25 10.47
N THR A 67 -12.45 -0.04 10.16
CA THR A 67 -12.35 -1.07 11.19
C THR A 67 -11.00 -0.98 11.93
N PRO A 68 -10.95 -1.35 13.22
CA PRO A 68 -9.69 -1.35 13.99
C PRO A 68 -8.58 -2.17 13.32
N LEU A 69 -8.94 -3.28 12.67
CA LEU A 69 -7.98 -4.10 11.93
C LEU A 69 -7.38 -3.34 10.73
N SER A 70 -8.22 -2.76 9.87
CA SER A 70 -7.77 -1.98 8.70
C SER A 70 -6.92 -0.78 9.14
N LEU A 71 -7.37 -0.04 10.14
CA LEU A 71 -6.64 1.10 10.69
C LEU A 71 -5.32 0.66 11.32
N GLY A 72 -5.30 -0.47 12.03
CA GLY A 72 -4.07 -1.06 12.59
C GLY A 72 -3.06 -1.44 11.52
N MET A 73 -3.49 -2.06 10.42
CA MET A 73 -2.63 -2.37 9.28
C MET A 73 -2.09 -1.10 8.60
N THR A 74 -2.92 -0.05 8.52
CA THR A 74 -2.52 1.25 7.97
C THR A 74 -1.49 1.94 8.87
N ALA A 75 -1.73 1.96 10.18
CA ALA A 75 -0.81 2.51 11.17
C ALA A 75 0.53 1.78 11.15
N LEU A 76 0.53 0.44 11.06
CA LEU A 76 1.76 -0.34 10.93
C LEU A 76 2.59 0.07 9.70
N ASN A 77 1.94 0.27 8.55
CA ASN A 77 2.62 0.77 7.35
C ASN A 77 3.23 2.16 7.57
N PHE A 78 2.53 3.07 8.23
CA PHE A 78 3.05 4.41 8.54
C PHE A 78 4.22 4.37 9.52
N ILE A 79 4.15 3.52 10.55
CA ILE A 79 5.23 3.33 11.51
C ILE A 79 6.47 2.79 10.80
N LEU A 80 6.32 1.79 9.93
CA LEU A 80 7.46 1.22 9.21
C LEU A 80 8.05 2.19 8.18
N PHE A 81 7.21 2.97 7.49
CA PHE A 81 7.67 4.07 6.64
C PHE A 81 8.47 5.10 7.45
N GLY A 82 7.90 5.58 8.56
CA GLY A 82 8.54 6.56 9.44
C GLY A 82 9.84 6.04 10.04
N THR A 83 9.89 4.76 10.41
CA THR A 83 11.10 4.09 10.92
C THR A 83 12.19 4.04 9.85
N SER A 84 11.84 3.66 8.61
CA SER A 84 12.79 3.64 7.49
C SER A 84 13.34 5.03 7.19
N ALA A 85 12.47 6.04 7.11
CA ALA A 85 12.87 7.43 6.92
C ALA A 85 13.74 7.93 8.08
N PHE A 86 13.38 7.61 9.33
CA PHE A 86 14.15 8.00 10.52
C PHE A 86 15.59 7.48 10.47
N PHE A 87 15.76 6.18 10.20
CA PHE A 87 17.09 5.59 10.11
C PHE A 87 17.91 6.17 8.96
N LEU A 88 17.28 6.43 7.80
CA LEU A 88 17.99 6.98 6.64
C LEU A 88 18.41 8.44 6.86
N PHE A 89 17.49 9.30 7.30
CA PHE A 89 17.73 10.74 7.33
C PHE A 89 18.43 11.20 8.62
N PHE A 90 18.09 10.63 9.78
CA PHE A 90 18.62 11.07 11.08
C PHE A 90 19.75 10.21 11.60
N LYS A 91 19.67 8.89 11.45
CA LYS A 91 20.75 7.97 11.91
C LYS A 91 21.78 7.65 10.84
N LYS A 92 21.51 7.99 9.57
CA LYS A 92 22.34 7.63 8.40
C LYS A 92 22.63 6.12 8.31
N ASP A 93 21.76 5.30 8.90
CA ASP A 93 21.90 3.84 8.93
C ASP A 93 21.10 3.23 7.77
N VAL A 94 21.77 3.09 6.62
CA VAL A 94 21.16 2.60 5.38
C VAL A 94 20.69 1.15 5.50
N VAL A 95 21.39 0.35 6.30
CA VAL A 95 21.08 -1.08 6.48
C VAL A 95 19.75 -1.22 7.23
N LYS A 96 19.63 -0.59 8.40
CA LYS A 96 18.37 -0.61 9.18
C LYS A 96 17.24 0.07 8.44
N ALA A 97 17.51 1.18 7.76
CA ALA A 97 16.50 1.85 6.94
C ALA A 97 15.96 0.93 5.83
N THR A 98 16.84 0.16 5.17
CA THR A 98 16.43 -0.77 4.12
C THR A 98 15.65 -1.96 4.68
N TYR A 99 16.02 -2.51 5.83
CA TYR A 99 15.24 -3.58 6.46
C TYR A 99 13.86 -3.10 6.91
N ALA A 100 13.76 -1.89 7.49
CA ALA A 100 12.47 -1.28 7.81
C ALA A 100 11.61 -1.06 6.55
N TYR A 101 12.23 -0.65 5.44
CA TYR A 101 11.56 -0.53 4.14
C TYR A 101 11.04 -1.89 3.63
N LEU A 102 11.85 -2.95 3.69
CA LEU A 102 11.42 -4.29 3.29
C LEU A 102 10.28 -4.82 4.17
N ALA A 103 10.35 -4.59 5.49
CA ALA A 103 9.25 -4.92 6.41
C ALA A 103 7.97 -4.16 6.06
N MET A 104 8.08 -2.86 5.74
CA MET A 104 6.95 -2.05 5.24
C MET A 104 6.35 -2.67 3.98
N ARG A 105 7.18 -3.10 3.03
CA ARG A 105 6.69 -3.73 1.78
C ARG A 105 5.92 -5.02 2.06
N VAL A 106 6.38 -5.85 3.00
CA VAL A 106 5.66 -7.07 3.41
C VAL A 106 4.34 -6.71 4.07
N ALA A 107 4.33 -5.76 5.01
CA ALA A 107 3.12 -5.29 5.67
C ALA A 107 2.08 -4.73 4.66
N ALA A 108 2.53 -3.96 3.68
CA ALA A 108 1.69 -3.43 2.61
C ALA A 108 1.08 -4.54 1.74
N LEU A 109 1.87 -5.57 1.39
CA LEU A 109 1.38 -6.71 0.63
C LEU A 109 0.30 -7.47 1.41
N VAL A 110 0.57 -7.80 2.68
CA VAL A 110 -0.39 -8.51 3.54
C VAL A 110 -1.67 -7.69 3.71
N SER A 111 -1.56 -6.39 3.97
CA SER A 111 -2.71 -5.48 4.05
C SER A 111 -3.54 -5.47 2.79
N THR A 112 -2.90 -5.40 1.62
CA THR A 112 -3.61 -5.44 0.34
C THR A 112 -4.31 -6.78 0.12
N MET A 113 -3.66 -7.90 0.43
CA MET A 113 -4.27 -9.24 0.26
C MET A 113 -5.46 -9.45 1.19
N VAL A 114 -5.39 -8.97 2.44
CA VAL A 114 -6.53 -8.99 3.36
C VAL A 114 -7.66 -8.11 2.83
N SER A 115 -7.35 -6.90 2.36
CA SER A 115 -8.34 -5.99 1.75
C SER A 115 -9.07 -6.64 0.58
N LEU A 116 -8.33 -7.31 -0.32
CA LEU A 116 -8.88 -8.01 -1.47
C LEU A 116 -9.70 -9.24 -1.07
N MET A 117 -9.28 -9.97 -0.03
CA MET A 117 -10.05 -11.08 0.52
C MET A 117 -11.41 -10.59 1.04
N ILE A 118 -11.42 -9.53 1.84
CA ILE A 118 -12.66 -8.93 2.34
C ILE A 118 -13.51 -8.38 1.19
N SER A 119 -12.91 -7.67 0.23
CA SER A 119 -13.62 -7.19 -0.97
C SER A 119 -14.29 -8.34 -1.73
N ASN A 120 -13.59 -9.46 -1.95
CA ASN A 120 -14.16 -10.64 -2.60
C ASN A 120 -15.33 -11.25 -1.82
N GLN A 121 -15.26 -11.27 -0.48
CA GLN A 121 -16.36 -11.72 0.37
C GLN A 121 -17.58 -10.77 0.29
N LEU A 122 -17.35 -9.46 0.28
CA LEU A 122 -18.40 -8.46 0.14
C LEU A 122 -19.07 -8.54 -1.24
N VAL A 123 -18.28 -8.66 -2.31
CA VAL A 123 -18.79 -8.83 -3.68
C VAL A 123 -19.70 -10.05 -3.77
N ARG A 124 -19.27 -11.20 -3.26
CA ARG A 124 -20.05 -12.45 -3.29
C ARG A 124 -21.33 -12.41 -2.46
N SER A 125 -21.36 -11.62 -1.40
CA SER A 125 -22.52 -11.53 -0.51
C SER A 125 -23.53 -10.45 -0.94
N MET A 126 -23.08 -9.41 -1.64
CA MET A 126 -23.91 -8.24 -1.96
C MET A 126 -24.32 -8.13 -3.43
N ILE A 127 -23.55 -8.69 -4.37
CA ILE A 127 -23.83 -8.60 -5.80
C ILE A 127 -24.56 -9.85 -6.28
N LYS A 128 -25.80 -9.67 -6.77
CA LYS A 128 -26.64 -10.79 -7.23
C LYS A 128 -26.46 -11.08 -8.72
N ASN A 129 -26.17 -10.06 -9.51
CA ASN A 129 -25.89 -10.22 -10.94
C ASN A 129 -24.58 -10.99 -11.14
N ARG A 130 -24.65 -12.17 -11.77
CA ARG A 130 -23.49 -13.05 -11.96
C ARG A 130 -22.40 -12.46 -12.84
N ASP A 131 -22.76 -11.75 -13.91
CA ASP A 131 -21.79 -11.16 -14.83
C ASP A 131 -21.03 -10.03 -14.16
N LEU A 132 -21.75 -9.16 -13.44
CA LEU A 132 -21.17 -8.08 -12.65
C LEU A 132 -20.27 -8.64 -11.53
N MET A 133 -20.74 -9.66 -10.80
CA MET A 133 -19.97 -10.32 -9.75
C MET A 133 -18.66 -10.89 -10.32
N ASN A 134 -18.72 -11.62 -11.43
CA ASN A 134 -17.55 -12.21 -12.07
C ASN A 134 -16.56 -11.14 -12.56
N SER A 135 -17.07 -10.04 -13.12
CA SER A 135 -16.25 -8.89 -13.52
C SER A 135 -15.49 -8.28 -12.33
N LEU A 136 -16.19 -8.00 -11.23
CA LEU A 136 -15.57 -7.45 -10.02
C LEU A 136 -14.53 -8.40 -9.40
N LEU A 137 -14.83 -9.70 -9.33
CA LEU A 137 -13.88 -10.71 -8.83
C LEU A 137 -12.64 -10.84 -9.74
N SER A 138 -12.83 -10.75 -11.05
CA SER A 138 -11.72 -10.76 -12.01
C SER A 138 -10.83 -9.52 -11.83
N ASN A 139 -11.42 -8.34 -11.68
CA ASN A 139 -10.69 -7.10 -11.39
C ASN A 139 -9.87 -7.20 -10.10
N ASN A 140 -10.43 -7.80 -9.04
CA ASN A 140 -9.71 -8.04 -7.80
C ASN A 140 -8.53 -9.01 -7.99
N LYS A 141 -8.67 -10.04 -8.83
CA LYS A 141 -7.57 -10.96 -9.18
C LYS A 141 -6.44 -10.22 -9.93
N TYR A 142 -6.77 -9.40 -10.93
CA TYR A 142 -5.76 -8.62 -11.65
C TYR A 142 -5.06 -7.61 -10.74
N THR A 143 -5.83 -6.96 -9.86
CA THR A 143 -5.27 -6.09 -8.82
C THR A 143 -4.29 -6.84 -7.94
N ALA A 144 -4.64 -8.04 -7.46
CA ALA A 144 -3.74 -8.86 -6.66
C ALA A 144 -2.41 -9.14 -7.37
N LEU A 145 -2.47 -9.56 -8.64
CA LEU A 145 -1.28 -9.86 -9.44
C LEU A 145 -0.40 -8.62 -9.64
N ALA A 146 -0.99 -7.47 -9.92
CA ALA A 146 -0.26 -6.21 -10.07
C ALA A 146 0.47 -5.83 -8.77
N PHE A 147 -0.20 -5.94 -7.61
CA PHE A 147 0.42 -5.65 -6.31
C PHE A 147 1.55 -6.62 -5.96
N VAL A 148 1.41 -7.91 -6.27
CA VAL A 148 2.49 -8.90 -6.11
C VAL A 148 3.68 -8.54 -6.99
N ALA A 149 3.45 -8.21 -8.27
CA ALA A 149 4.53 -7.82 -9.18
C ALA A 149 5.28 -6.57 -8.69
N ILE A 150 4.54 -5.52 -8.29
CA ILE A 150 5.13 -4.29 -7.72
C ILE A 150 5.91 -4.60 -6.44
N PHE A 151 5.36 -5.43 -5.55
CA PHE A 151 6.06 -5.87 -4.34
C PHE A 151 7.39 -6.54 -4.66
N LEU A 152 7.42 -7.49 -5.61
CA LEU A 152 8.62 -8.20 -5.98
C LEU A 152 9.67 -7.25 -6.59
N ILE A 153 9.26 -6.38 -7.51
CA ILE A 153 10.15 -5.43 -8.17
C ILE A 153 10.79 -4.48 -7.15
N LEU A 154 9.99 -3.82 -6.32
CA LEU A 154 10.51 -2.85 -5.35
C LEU A 154 11.35 -3.52 -4.26
N SER A 155 10.97 -4.72 -3.81
CA SER A 155 11.76 -5.47 -2.83
C SER A 155 13.08 -5.96 -3.41
N ALA A 156 13.10 -6.38 -4.68
CA ALA A 156 14.33 -6.72 -5.38
C ALA A 156 15.26 -5.51 -5.50
N ILE A 157 14.74 -4.34 -5.89
CA ILE A 157 15.53 -3.10 -5.96
C ILE A 157 16.13 -2.76 -4.59
N ALA A 158 15.34 -2.84 -3.51
CA ALA A 158 15.81 -2.58 -2.16
C ALA A 158 16.91 -3.57 -1.73
N TYR A 159 16.68 -4.87 -1.96
CA TYR A 159 17.63 -5.93 -1.58
C TYR A 159 18.94 -5.86 -2.36
N PHE A 160 18.88 -5.80 -3.68
CA PHE A 160 20.09 -5.71 -4.51
C PHE A 160 20.78 -4.34 -4.37
N GLY A 161 20.01 -3.28 -4.14
CA GLY A 161 20.53 -1.95 -3.81
C GLY A 161 21.35 -1.97 -2.53
N LEU A 162 20.84 -2.59 -1.46
CA LEU A 162 21.55 -2.76 -0.20
C LEU A 162 22.83 -3.58 -0.37
N ARG A 163 22.76 -4.72 -1.07
CA ARG A 163 23.92 -5.57 -1.28
C ARG A 163 25.04 -4.85 -2.04
N ARG A 164 24.69 -4.07 -3.08
CA ARG A 164 25.66 -3.24 -3.81
C ARG A 164 26.23 -2.13 -2.94
N TYR A 165 25.41 -1.52 -2.08
CA TYR A 165 25.85 -0.50 -1.14
C TYR A 165 26.86 -1.07 -0.13
N GLN A 166 26.53 -2.19 0.52
CA GLN A 166 27.40 -2.85 1.50
C GLN A 166 28.75 -3.22 0.89
N LYS A 167 28.76 -3.85 -0.29
CA LYS A 167 30.00 -4.19 -1.00
C LYS A 167 30.87 -2.95 -1.25
N SER A 168 30.27 -1.84 -1.64
CA SER A 168 31.03 -0.60 -1.88
C SER A 168 31.57 0.07 -0.61
N VAL A 169 30.93 -0.17 0.53
CA VAL A 169 31.42 0.31 1.84
C VAL A 169 32.59 -0.57 2.30
N GLU A 170 32.48 -1.89 2.12
CA GLU A 170 33.57 -2.83 2.42
C GLU A 170 34.82 -2.56 1.57
N GLU A 171 34.66 -2.37 0.25
CA GLU A 171 35.76 -2.02 -0.66
C GLU A 171 36.45 -0.71 -0.24
N ALA A 172 35.66 0.32 0.13
CA ALA A 172 36.22 1.61 0.56
C ALA A 172 36.94 1.53 1.92
N ALA A 173 36.49 0.66 2.83
CA ALA A 173 37.16 0.43 4.11
C ALA A 173 38.52 -0.25 3.91
N LEU A 174 38.58 -1.29 3.06
CA LEU A 174 39.82 -1.97 2.70
C LEU A 174 40.83 -1.04 2.03
N ASP A 175 40.38 -0.20 1.09
CA ASP A 175 41.25 0.80 0.45
C ASP A 175 41.80 1.83 1.45
N SER A 176 41.09 2.11 2.55
CA SER A 176 41.55 3.06 3.58
C SER A 176 42.51 2.47 4.61
N GLU A 177 42.58 1.13 4.73
CA GLU A 177 43.51 0.44 5.65
C GLU A 177 44.87 0.12 5.00
N VAL A 178 44.98 0.25 3.66
CA VAL A 178 46.19 -0.04 2.89
C VAL A 178 47.10 1.19 2.68
N PHE A 179 46.64 2.38 3.09
CA PHE A 179 47.41 3.64 3.08
C PHE A 179 47.73 4.11 4.50
#